data_AF-A0A6S7HN11-F1
#
_entry.id   AF-A0A6S7HN11-F1
#
_cell.length_a   1.000
_cell.length_b   1.000
_cell.length_c   1.000
_cell.angle_alpha   90.00
_cell.angle_beta   90.00
_cell.angle_gamma   90.00
#
_symmetry.space_group_name_H-M   'P 1'
#
loop_
_entity.id
_entity.type
_entity.pdbx_description
1 polymer ?
#
loop_
_entity_poly.entity_id
_entity_poly.type
_entity_poly.pdbx_seq_one_letter_code
_entity_poly.pdbx_strand_id
1 'polypeptide(L)'
;GDVVERVSSFKLLGLTNNLSWDIHVDKISKKADSRIYALRLLKKAGLSPLNIVHIYCAVIRSQLEYASPVWSALPKTLSDLIESVQKSALKIAYPTLSYDEALRK
;
A
#
# COMPACT_ATOMS: atom_id res chain seq x y z
N GLY A 1 -24.39 35.02 -27.07
CA GLY A 1 -24.18 33.58 -26.87
C GLY A 1 -22.72 33.41 -26.57
N ASP A 2 -22.39 33.33 -25.28
CA ASP A 2 -21.00 33.43 -24.85
C ASP A 2 -20.24 32.14 -25.14
N VAL A 3 -19.15 32.31 -25.86
CA VAL A 3 -18.22 31.25 -26.27
C VAL A 3 -17.47 30.82 -25.02
N VAL A 4 -17.83 29.67 -24.47
CA VAL A 4 -17.14 29.07 -23.33
C VAL A 4 -15.73 28.66 -23.77
N GLU A 5 -14.72 29.33 -23.21
CA GLU A 5 -13.32 28.95 -23.36
C GLU A 5 -13.12 27.51 -22.88
N ARG A 6 -12.54 26.69 -23.76
CA ARG A 6 -12.18 25.31 -23.47
C ARG A 6 -10.89 25.32 -22.63
N VAL A 7 -11.05 25.47 -21.31
CA VAL A 7 -9.93 25.42 -20.37
C VAL A 7 -9.32 24.02 -20.40
N SER A 8 -8.09 23.90 -20.89
CA SER A 8 -7.33 22.64 -21.01
C SER A 8 -6.75 22.14 -19.68
N SER A 9 -7.12 22.75 -18.55
CA SER A 9 -6.87 22.18 -17.22
C SER A 9 -7.85 22.74 -16.20
N PHE A 10 -8.64 21.85 -15.60
CA PHE A 10 -9.47 22.16 -14.44
C PHE A 10 -8.74 21.66 -13.19
N LYS A 11 -8.28 22.60 -12.36
CA LYS A 11 -7.61 22.30 -11.08
C LYS A 11 -8.70 22.13 -10.01
N LEU A 12 -9.18 20.91 -9.83
CA LEU A 12 -9.96 20.54 -8.65
C LEU A 12 -9.03 19.81 -7.68
N LEU A 13 -8.77 20.42 -6.52
CA LEU A 13 -8.04 19.82 -5.39
C LEU A 13 -6.55 19.49 -5.62
N GLY A 14 -5.79 20.31 -6.34
CA GLY A 14 -4.32 20.23 -6.37
C GLY A 14 -3.74 18.96 -7.04
N LEU A 15 -4.59 18.14 -7.66
CA LEU A 15 -4.20 16.93 -8.37
C LEU A 15 -3.90 17.27 -9.83
N THR A 16 -2.69 17.76 -10.07
CA THR A 16 -2.17 17.95 -11.43
C THR A 16 -1.88 16.59 -12.09
N ASN A 17 -2.75 16.28 -13.06
CA ASN A 17 -2.62 15.35 -14.19
C ASN A 17 -1.27 14.59 -14.26
N ASN A 18 -1.31 13.31 -13.90
CA ASN A 18 -0.30 12.26 -14.10
C ASN A 18 1.01 12.37 -13.30
N LEU A 19 1.71 13.52 -13.26
CA LEU A 19 2.98 13.62 -12.53
C LEU A 19 2.81 13.52 -11.00
N SER A 20 1.72 14.06 -10.46
CA SER A 20 1.44 14.01 -9.01
C SER A 20 1.05 12.61 -8.53
N TRP A 21 0.52 11.78 -9.44
CA TRP A 21 0.10 10.40 -9.16
C TRP A 21 1.27 9.44 -9.03
N ASP A 22 2.22 9.49 -9.97
CA ASP A 22 3.42 8.67 -9.87
C ASP A 22 4.21 9.02 -8.59
N ILE A 23 4.29 10.31 -8.25
CA ILE A 23 4.89 10.78 -7.00
C ILE A 23 4.12 10.27 -5.77
N HIS A 24 2.79 10.21 -5.84
CA HIS A 24 1.97 9.74 -4.72
C HIS A 24 2.11 8.23 -4.51
N VAL A 25 2.06 7.44 -5.60
CA VAL A 25 2.28 5.99 -5.58
C VAL A 25 3.67 5.68 -5.08
N ASP A 26 4.71 6.36 -5.59
CA ASP A 26 6.10 6.18 -5.14
C ASP A 26 6.25 6.46 -3.64
N LYS A 27 5.64 7.55 -3.13
CA LYS A 27 5.65 7.86 -1.69
C LYS A 27 5.02 6.76 -0.85
N ILE A 28 3.93 6.15 -1.32
CA ILE A 28 3.22 5.11 -0.56
C ILE A 28 3.97 3.78 -0.64
N SER A 29 4.51 3.42 -1.81
CA SER A 29 5.41 2.27 -1.98
C SER A 29 6.62 2.38 -1.07
N LYS A 30 7.32 3.53 -1.04
CA LYS A 30 8.44 3.77 -0.12
C LYS A 30 8.07 3.62 1.36
N LYS A 31 6.89 4.11 1.74
CA LYS A 31 6.37 3.91 3.10
C LYS A 31 6.07 2.44 3.39
N ALA A 32 5.52 1.70 2.44
CA ALA A 32 5.26 0.28 2.58
C ALA A 32 6.56 -0.51 2.73
N ASP A 33 7.57 -0.22 1.90
CA ASP A 33 8.90 -0.84 1.97
C ASP A 33 9.59 -0.61 3.31
N SER A 34 9.52 0.62 3.83
CA SER A 34 10.05 0.96 5.15
C SER A 34 9.39 0.12 6.26
N ARG A 35 8.07 -0.10 6.18
CA ARG A 35 7.34 -0.91 7.17
C ARG A 35 7.64 -2.40 7.03
N ILE A 36 7.79 -2.90 5.81
CA ILE A 36 8.26 -4.27 5.57
C ILE A 36 9.66 -4.47 6.16
N TYR A 37 10.55 -3.48 6.00
CA TYR A 37 11.87 -3.54 6.63
C TYR A 37 11.77 -3.59 8.17
N ALA A 38 10.87 -2.81 8.77
CA ALA A 38 10.60 -2.89 10.20
C ALA A 38 10.09 -4.29 10.62
N LEU A 39 9.22 -4.93 9.85
CA LEU A 39 8.79 -6.31 10.11
C LEU A 39 9.98 -7.30 10.07
N ARG A 40 10.94 -7.12 9.14
CA ARG A 40 12.16 -7.94 9.10
C ARG A 40 13.00 -7.75 10.36
N LEU A 41 13.11 -6.52 10.86
CA LEU A 41 13.84 -6.24 12.09
C LEU A 41 13.15 -6.89 13.29
N LEU A 42 11.83 -6.80 13.39
CA LEU A 42 11.03 -7.45 14.43
C LEU A 42 11.16 -8.97 14.39
N LYS A 43 11.16 -9.58 13.19
CA LYS A 43 11.44 -11.02 13.03
C LYS A 43 12.82 -11.39 13.56
N LYS A 44 13.85 -10.60 13.23
CA LYS A 44 15.22 -10.79 13.74
C LYS A 44 15.30 -10.63 15.26
N ALA A 45 14.48 -9.77 15.84
CA ALA A 45 14.35 -9.61 17.29
C ALA A 45 13.62 -10.78 17.99
N GLY A 46 13.18 -11.81 17.24
CA GLY A 46 12.60 -13.02 17.79
C GLY A 46 11.07 -12.99 17.93
N LEU A 47 10.38 -12.03 17.32
CA LEU A 47 8.91 -12.02 17.36
C LEU A 47 8.32 -13.27 16.69
N SER A 48 7.24 -13.77 17.29
CA SER A 48 6.49 -14.89 16.74
C SER A 48 5.87 -14.50 15.38
N PRO A 49 5.69 -15.47 14.46
CA PRO A 49 5.02 -15.24 13.18
C PRO A 49 3.65 -14.57 13.34
N LEU A 50 2.85 -15.00 14.34
CA LEU A 50 1.52 -14.44 14.61
C LEU A 50 1.58 -12.96 14.98
N ASN A 51 2.55 -12.56 15.82
CA ASN A 51 2.71 -11.16 16.19
C ASN A 51 3.12 -10.30 14.98
N ILE A 52 3.94 -10.83 14.07
CA ILE A 52 4.31 -10.14 12.82
C ILE A 52 3.08 -9.93 11.94
N VAL A 53 2.21 -10.94 11.80
CA VAL A 53 0.95 -10.82 11.06
C VAL A 53 0.03 -9.79 11.70
N HIS A 54 -0.12 -9.81 13.03
CA HIS A 54 -0.93 -8.81 13.74
C HIS A 54 -0.40 -7.39 13.52
N ILE A 55 0.91 -7.17 13.60
CA ILE A 55 1.51 -5.85 13.37
C ILE A 55 1.30 -5.42 11.91
N TYR A 56 1.44 -6.33 10.95
CA TYR A 56 1.13 -6.06 9.55
C TYR A 56 -0.34 -5.61 9.38
N CYS A 57 -1.30 -6.36 9.92
CA CYS A 57 -2.72 -6.03 9.82
C CYS A 57 -3.04 -4.69 10.53
N ALA A 58 -2.50 -4.47 11.72
CA ALA A 58 -2.81 -3.30 12.53
C ALA A 58 -2.19 -2.01 12.00
N VAL A 59 -0.99 -2.06 11.42
CA VAL A 59 -0.22 -0.86 11.08
C VAL A 59 -0.11 -0.63 9.57
N ILE A 60 0.08 -1.69 8.79
CA ILE A 60 0.35 -1.58 7.36
C ILE A 60 -0.95 -1.62 6.58
N ARG A 61 -1.78 -2.64 6.83
CA ARG A 61 -3.06 -2.81 6.14
C ARG A 61 -4.02 -1.67 6.43
N SER A 62 -4.20 -1.32 7.71
CA SER A 62 -5.05 -0.19 8.14
C SER A 62 -4.68 1.14 7.47
N GLN A 63 -3.39 1.43 7.28
CA GLN A 63 -2.95 2.67 6.65
C GLN A 63 -3.16 2.69 5.13
N LEU A 64 -2.99 1.55 4.47
CA LEU A 64 -3.28 1.42 3.04
C LEU A 64 -4.79 1.51 2.78
N GLU A 65 -5.60 0.88 3.63
CA GLU A 65 -7.06 0.96 3.57
C GLU A 65 -7.59 2.35 3.93
N TYR A 66 -7.01 3.04 4.92
CA TYR A 66 -7.40 4.42 5.26
C TYR A 66 -7.14 5.40 4.11
N ALA A 67 -6.09 5.18 3.31
CA ALA A 67 -5.83 6.00 2.14
C ALA A 67 -6.86 5.79 1.00
N SER A 68 -7.75 4.80 1.11
CA SER A 68 -8.71 4.38 0.07
C SER A 68 -9.53 5.51 -0.60
N PRO A 69 -9.99 6.57 0.07
CA PRO A 69 -10.73 7.65 -0.59
C PRO A 69 -9.91 8.37 -1.68
N VAL A 70 -8.59 8.53 -1.45
CA VAL A 70 -7.63 9.10 -2.42
C VAL A 70 -7.42 8.13 -3.61
N TRP A 71 -7.61 6.83 -3.36
CA TRP A 71 -7.40 5.75 -4.31
C TRP A 71 -8.66 5.27 -5.04
N SER A 72 -9.82 5.88 -4.78
CA SER A 72 -11.08 5.55 -5.46
C SER A 72 -11.00 5.63 -6.99
N ALA A 73 -10.02 6.37 -7.52
CA ALA A 73 -9.71 6.45 -8.95
C ALA A 73 -8.84 5.29 -9.49
N LEU A 74 -8.16 4.50 -8.65
CA LEU A 74 -7.22 3.44 -9.06
C LEU A 74 -7.30 2.18 -8.16
N PRO A 75 -8.41 1.43 -8.20
CA PRO A 75 -8.60 0.26 -7.33
C PRO A 75 -7.59 -0.87 -7.62
N LYS A 76 -7.21 -1.05 -8.89
CA LYS A 76 -6.35 -2.16 -9.31
C LYS A 76 -4.92 -2.01 -8.81
N THR A 77 -4.30 -0.85 -9.05
CA THR A 77 -2.92 -0.56 -8.59
C THR A 77 -2.81 -0.64 -7.07
N LEU A 78 -3.84 -0.19 -6.34
CA LEU A 78 -3.87 -0.33 -4.88
C LEU A 78 -3.98 -1.79 -4.45
N SER A 79 -4.88 -2.56 -5.07
CA SER A 79 -5.03 -3.99 -4.78
C SER A 79 -3.71 -4.75 -4.99
N ASP A 80 -3.03 -4.49 -6.12
CA ASP A 80 -1.75 -5.11 -6.45
C ASP A 80 -0.67 -4.72 -5.42
N LEU A 81 -0.64 -3.46 -4.97
CA LEU A 81 0.27 -3.00 -3.93
C LEU A 81 -0.01 -3.67 -2.59
N ILE A 82 -1.28 -3.71 -2.16
CA ILE A 82 -1.69 -4.36 -0.90
C ILE A 82 -1.29 -5.83 -0.93
N GLU A 83 -1.55 -6.53 -2.03
CA GLU A 83 -1.22 -7.95 -2.19
C GLU A 83 0.30 -8.18 -2.18
N SER A 84 1.08 -7.32 -2.86
CA SER A 84 2.55 -7.40 -2.85
C SER A 84 3.14 -7.24 -1.45
N VAL A 85 2.62 -6.28 -0.69
CA VAL A 85 3.04 -6.01 0.69
C VAL A 85 2.58 -7.14 1.61
N GLN A 86 1.38 -7.70 1.39
CA GLN A 86 0.89 -8.89 2.11
C GLN A 86 1.77 -10.11 1.90
N LYS A 87 2.11 -10.43 0.64
CA LYS A 87 3.03 -11.52 0.27
C LYS A 87 4.37 -11.37 0.97
N SER A 88 4.90 -10.15 0.99
CA SER A 88 6.17 -9.84 1.66
C SER A 88 6.10 -10.05 3.18
N ALA A 89 5.03 -9.58 3.82
CA ALA A 89 4.84 -9.75 5.26
C ALA A 89 4.66 -11.23 5.65
N LEU A 90 3.85 -11.99 4.91
CA LEU A 90 3.65 -13.42 5.15
C LEU A 90 4.94 -14.23 4.93
N LYS A 91 5.74 -13.89 3.91
CA LYS A 91 7.05 -14.53 3.70
C LYS A 91 8.03 -14.27 4.86
N ILE A 92 7.93 -13.12 5.52
CA ILE A 92 8.73 -12.80 6.71
C ILE A 92 8.23 -13.59 7.93
N ALA A 93 6.90 -13.69 8.10
CA ALA A 93 6.31 -14.43 9.21
C ALA A 93 6.55 -15.94 9.08
N TYR A 94 6.25 -16.50 7.90
CA TYR A 94 6.24 -17.93 7.57
C TYR A 94 7.14 -18.24 6.35
N PRO A 95 8.47 -18.27 6.51
CA PRO A 95 9.39 -18.43 5.38
C PRO A 95 9.30 -19.79 4.69
N THR A 96 8.74 -20.81 5.35
CA THR A 96 8.64 -22.19 4.85
C THR A 96 7.27 -22.53 4.25
N LEU A 97 6.26 -21.67 4.41
CA LEU A 97 4.92 -21.92 3.90
C LEU A 97 4.74 -21.27 2.53
N SER A 98 3.93 -21.90 1.67
CA SER A 98 3.42 -21.21 0.48
C SER A 98 2.53 -20.03 0.88
N TYR A 99 2.31 -19.10 -0.05
CA TYR A 99 1.46 -17.93 0.21
C TYR A 99 0.03 -18.35 0.61
N ASP A 100 -0.55 -19.34 -0.08
CA ASP A 100 -1.91 -19.83 0.20
C ASP A 100 -2.02 -20.54 1.56
N GLU A 101 -0.97 -21.24 1.99
CA GLU A 101 -0.93 -21.85 3.32
C GLU A 101 -0.76 -20.79 4.42
N ALA A 102 0.08 -19.79 4.19
CA ALA A 102 0.29 -18.69 5.13
C ALA A 102 -0.94 -17.80 5.30
N LEU A 103 -1.78 -17.66 4.25
CA LEU A 103 -3.06 -16.95 4.31
C LEU A 103 -4.10 -17.63 5.20
N ARG A 104 -3.97 -18.94 5.42
CA ARG A 104 -4.92 -19.76 6.21
C ARG A 104 -4.51 -19.88 7.69
N LYS A 105 -3.39 -19.28 8.09
CA LYS A 105 -2.88 -19.29 9.47
C LYS A 105 -3.44 -18.11 10.27
#